data_AF-A0A164NS60-F1
#
_entry.id   AF-A0A164NS60-F1
#
_cell.length_a   1.000
_cell.length_b   1.000
_cell.length_c   1.000
_cell.angle_alpha   90.00
_cell.angle_beta   90.00
_cell.angle_gamma   90.00
#
_symmetry.space_group_name_H-M   'P 1'
#
loop_
_entity.id
_entity.type
_entity.pdbx_description
1 polymer ?
#
loop_
_entity_poly.entity_id
_entity_poly.type
_entity_poly.pdbx_seq_one_letter_code
_entity_poly.pdbx_strand_id
1 'polypeptide(L)'
;MGLLLPFAHSMTKLNHRARSPVDWSLNTQRILAGYIQLRYRLLSYFYTLFYEASMQGTPVVRPLWYQFPRDNQTYLLSEQFMIGGSLMVCPVMVQDDTETSIPISIYFPSGTWYDYYTGDWIHSGDGERTTVTTGLNHLNMFILNGSVFTTQEPGSSAEQTRLNSYTVTVGFPISSNVTGWLYVDDGKGGDKPAQDLIRFVFTSDTFTMERVNFEFLGSKDISTVVDRVRILGFELKNEQVSPEASYNPYTKILEFNQLNFDWHVSDVYSLKFVIKP
;
A
#
# COMPACT_ATOMS: atom_id res chain seq x y z
N MET A 1 10.52 0.25 11.15
CA MET A 1 10.06 1.66 11.06
C MET A 1 10.82 2.48 10.02
N GLY A 2 12.13 2.73 10.16
CA GLY A 2 12.86 3.69 9.29
C GLY A 2 12.78 3.43 7.77
N LEU A 3 12.64 2.17 7.34
CA LEU A 3 12.44 1.80 5.93
C LEU A 3 11.09 2.24 5.34
N LEU A 4 10.14 2.67 6.15
CA LEU A 4 8.83 3.17 5.70
C LEU A 4 8.71 4.70 5.80
N LEU A 5 9.81 5.39 6.12
CA LEU A 5 9.87 6.84 6.05
C LEU A 5 10.18 7.31 4.62
N PRO A 6 9.80 8.53 4.23
CA PRO A 6 10.04 9.04 2.86
C PRO A 6 11.52 8.95 2.47
N PHE A 7 12.40 9.37 3.37
CA PHE A 7 13.85 9.19 3.28
C PHE A 7 14.30 8.07 4.22
N ALA A 8 14.76 6.96 3.66
CA ALA A 8 15.21 5.80 4.41
C ALA A 8 16.72 5.59 4.22
N HIS A 9 17.50 5.96 5.23
CA HIS A 9 18.96 5.86 5.22
C HIS A 9 19.46 5.41 6.60
N SER A 10 20.39 4.45 6.63
CA SER A 10 21.18 4.10 7.82
C SER A 10 22.55 4.79 7.78
N MET A 11 22.84 5.63 8.76
CA MET A 11 24.15 6.28 8.93
C MET A 11 24.76 5.90 10.28
N THR A 12 26.09 5.78 10.33
CA THR A 12 26.83 5.49 11.56
C THR A 12 27.92 6.55 11.75
N LYS A 13 28.05 7.07 12.98
CA LYS A 13 29.10 8.03 13.34
C LYS A 13 30.48 7.35 13.29
N LEU A 14 31.52 8.11 12.93
CA LEU A 14 32.90 7.66 13.01
C LEU A 14 33.22 7.10 14.42
N ASN A 15 33.96 5.99 14.48
CA ASN A 15 34.33 5.27 15.70
C ASN A 15 33.17 4.58 16.45
N HIS A 16 32.00 4.41 15.83
CA HIS A 16 30.95 3.50 16.33
C HIS A 16 30.95 2.18 15.54
N ARG A 17 30.46 1.11 16.17
CA ARG A 17 30.27 -0.20 15.52
C ARG A 17 29.42 -0.01 14.25
N ALA A 18 29.87 -0.59 13.15
CA ALA A 18 29.13 -0.59 11.90
C ALA A 18 27.73 -1.22 12.09
N ARG A 19 26.74 -0.63 11.43
CA ARG A 19 25.32 -1.02 11.50
C ARG A 19 24.76 -1.29 10.11
N SER A 20 25.62 -1.62 9.15
CA SER A 20 25.18 -2.04 7.82
C SER A 20 24.35 -3.32 7.98
N PRO A 21 23.32 -3.56 7.16
CA PRO A 21 22.54 -4.78 7.23
C PRO A 21 23.39 -6.06 7.27
N VAL A 22 24.50 -6.08 6.52
CA VAL A 22 25.43 -7.23 6.43
C VAL A 22 26.25 -7.49 7.69
N ASP A 23 26.31 -6.54 8.63
CA ASP A 23 27.08 -6.67 9.88
C ASP A 23 26.34 -7.46 10.97
N TRP A 24 25.06 -7.78 10.74
CA TRP A 24 24.18 -8.46 11.69
C TRP A 24 24.12 -9.97 11.47
N SER A 25 23.48 -10.69 12.41
CA SER A 25 23.24 -12.13 12.28
C SER A 25 22.45 -12.48 11.02
N LEU A 26 22.57 -13.72 10.51
CA LEU A 26 21.83 -14.16 9.33
C LEU A 26 20.30 -14.04 9.51
N ASN A 27 19.79 -14.26 10.74
CA ASN A 27 18.37 -14.07 11.04
C ASN A 27 17.96 -12.60 10.88
N THR A 28 18.73 -11.68 11.47
CA THR A 28 18.51 -10.24 11.33
C THR A 28 18.60 -9.79 9.87
N GLN A 29 19.57 -10.31 9.11
CA GLN A 29 19.73 -10.02 7.68
C GLN A 29 18.48 -10.43 6.89
N ARG A 30 17.91 -11.61 7.15
CA ARG A 30 16.66 -12.07 6.50
C ARG A 30 15.48 -11.16 6.81
N ILE A 31 15.33 -10.75 8.06
CA ILE A 31 14.29 -9.81 8.48
C ILE A 31 14.46 -8.46 7.77
N LEU A 32 15.68 -7.91 7.77
CA LEU A 32 16.00 -6.66 7.09
C LEU A 32 15.75 -6.74 5.58
N ALA A 33 16.14 -7.84 4.93
CA ALA A 33 15.89 -8.07 3.51
C ALA A 33 14.38 -8.06 3.20
N GLY A 34 13.57 -8.73 4.03
CA GLY A 34 12.11 -8.72 3.88
C GLY A 34 11.51 -7.30 3.96
N TYR A 35 11.99 -6.45 4.87
CA TYR A 35 11.53 -5.07 4.97
C TYR A 35 12.06 -4.14 3.88
N ILE A 36 13.27 -4.39 3.35
CA ILE A 36 13.76 -3.68 2.16
C ILE A 36 12.88 -4.02 0.96
N GLN A 37 12.57 -5.31 0.78
CA GLN A 37 11.62 -5.76 -0.25
C GLN A 37 10.23 -5.16 -0.05
N LEU A 38 9.73 -5.05 1.18
CA LEU A 38 8.46 -4.37 1.48
C LEU A 38 8.49 -2.91 1.04
N ARG A 39 9.56 -2.17 1.34
CA ARG A 39 9.71 -0.79 0.85
C ARG A 39 9.68 -0.75 -0.69
N TYR A 40 10.36 -1.69 -1.34
CA TYR A 40 10.43 -1.75 -2.80
C TYR A 40 9.07 -2.04 -3.40
N ARG A 41 8.27 -2.92 -2.78
CA ARG A 41 6.88 -3.17 -3.18
C ARG A 41 6.02 -1.90 -3.18
N LEU A 42 6.27 -1.01 -2.23
CA LEU A 42 5.52 0.23 -2.03
C LEU A 42 6.07 1.42 -2.83
N LEU A 43 7.11 1.26 -3.64
CA LEU A 43 7.73 2.40 -4.35
C LEU A 43 6.74 3.14 -5.25
N SER A 44 5.88 2.42 -5.98
CA SER A 44 4.85 3.05 -6.83
C SER A 44 3.86 3.89 -6.03
N TYR A 45 3.46 3.41 -4.84
CA TYR A 45 2.61 4.17 -3.94
C TYR A 45 3.34 5.40 -3.39
N PHE A 46 4.55 5.23 -2.84
CA PHE A 46 5.35 6.35 -2.34
C PHE A 46 5.57 7.42 -3.42
N TYR A 47 5.88 7.00 -4.65
CA TYR A 47 6.15 7.92 -5.75
C TYR A 47 4.91 8.73 -6.14
N THR A 48 3.75 8.09 -6.16
CA THR A 48 2.46 8.77 -6.34
C THR A 48 2.18 9.76 -5.21
N LEU A 49 2.45 9.40 -3.95
CA LEU A 49 2.29 10.31 -2.82
C LEU A 49 3.26 11.50 -2.88
N PHE A 50 4.48 11.33 -3.38
CA PHE A 50 5.41 12.43 -3.60
C PHE A 50 4.92 13.40 -4.69
N TYR A 51 4.32 12.87 -5.76
CA TYR A 51 3.65 13.68 -6.76
C TYR A 51 2.46 14.45 -6.17
N GLU A 52 1.61 13.80 -5.37
CA GLU A 52 0.52 14.49 -4.65
C GLU A 52 1.08 15.60 -3.74
N ALA A 53 2.17 15.32 -3.01
CA ALA A 53 2.82 16.28 -2.14
C ALA A 53 3.37 17.50 -2.90
N SER A 54 3.99 17.30 -4.06
CA SER A 54 4.53 18.40 -4.87
C SER A 54 3.43 19.26 -5.49
N MET A 55 2.28 18.67 -5.82
CA MET A 55 1.16 19.36 -6.45
C MET A 55 0.21 20.03 -5.46
N GLN A 56 -0.02 19.42 -4.30
CA GLN A 56 -1.08 19.82 -3.35
C GLN A 56 -0.54 20.18 -1.96
N GLY A 57 0.73 19.92 -1.66
CA GLY A 57 1.32 20.12 -0.33
C GLY A 57 0.88 19.07 0.71
N THR A 58 0.26 17.97 0.28
CA THR A 58 -0.16 16.90 1.19
C THR A 58 1.05 16.09 1.69
N PRO A 59 1.19 15.82 3.00
CA PRO A 59 2.31 15.03 3.51
C PRO A 59 2.22 13.56 3.05
N VAL A 60 3.38 12.95 2.77
CA VAL A 60 3.48 11.52 2.40
C VAL A 60 3.25 10.63 3.61
N VAL A 61 3.94 10.91 4.72
CA VAL A 61 3.69 10.30 6.03
C VAL A 61 2.86 11.27 6.84
N ARG A 62 1.70 10.81 7.32
CA ARG A 62 0.68 11.65 7.95
C ARG A 62 0.44 11.17 9.39
N PRO A 63 0.36 12.07 10.38
CA PRO A 63 -0.16 11.68 11.69
C PRO A 63 -1.65 11.33 11.55
N LEU A 64 -2.18 10.50 12.45
CA LEU A 64 -3.57 10.04 12.33
C LEU A 64 -4.59 11.18 12.31
N TRP A 65 -4.38 12.22 13.12
CA TRP A 65 -5.28 13.38 13.16
C TRP A 65 -5.39 14.13 11.83
N TYR A 66 -4.38 14.02 10.95
CA TYR A 66 -4.44 14.60 9.61
C TYR A 66 -5.50 13.88 8.76
N GLN A 67 -5.56 12.55 8.89
CA GLN A 67 -6.50 11.71 8.15
C GLN A 67 -7.89 11.66 8.82
N PHE A 68 -7.92 11.75 10.16
CA PHE A 68 -9.13 11.63 10.98
C PHE A 68 -9.30 12.87 11.89
N PRO A 69 -9.45 14.08 11.34
CA PRO A 69 -9.44 15.32 12.13
C PRO A 69 -10.62 15.48 13.09
N ARG A 70 -11.70 14.71 12.87
CA ARG A 70 -12.90 14.70 13.73
C ARG A 70 -12.76 13.77 14.93
N ASP A 71 -11.73 12.96 14.96
CA ASP A 71 -11.46 12.02 16.04
C ASP A 71 -10.42 12.61 17.00
N ASN A 72 -10.89 13.13 18.14
CA ASN A 72 -10.06 13.79 19.13
C ASN A 72 -8.99 12.86 19.75
N GLN A 73 -9.19 11.53 19.74
CA GLN A 73 -8.20 10.60 20.30
C GLN A 73 -6.92 10.60 19.48
N THR A 74 -7.01 10.90 18.19
CA THR A 74 -5.86 10.86 17.27
C THR A 74 -4.84 11.98 17.46
N TYR A 75 -5.21 13.05 18.17
CA TYR A 75 -4.36 14.24 18.37
C TYR A 75 -3.18 13.96 19.30
N LEU A 76 -3.32 13.00 20.21
CA LEU A 76 -2.28 12.61 21.16
C LEU A 76 -1.54 11.32 20.75
N LEU A 77 -1.89 10.72 19.61
CA LEU A 77 -1.22 9.52 19.12
C LEU A 77 0.09 9.86 18.43
N SER A 78 1.18 9.26 18.90
CA SER A 78 2.52 9.39 18.31
C SER A 78 3.18 8.05 17.96
N GLU A 79 2.56 6.92 18.33
CA GLU A 79 3.14 5.59 18.10
C GLU A 79 2.70 4.93 16.79
N GLN A 80 1.82 5.57 16.03
CA GLN A 80 1.28 5.08 14.77
C GLN A 80 1.12 6.23 13.77
N PHE A 81 1.26 5.93 12.48
CA PHE A 81 1.18 6.93 11.41
C PHE A 81 0.59 6.32 10.14
N MET A 82 0.06 7.19 9.28
CA MET A 82 -0.40 6.83 7.95
C MET A 82 0.71 7.06 6.92
N ILE A 83 0.78 6.18 5.91
CA ILE A 83 1.43 6.45 4.63
C ILE A 83 0.29 6.74 3.65
N GLY A 84 0.24 7.98 3.17
CA GLY A 84 -0.87 8.47 2.37
C GLY A 84 -2.21 8.35 3.09
N GLY A 85 -3.26 8.04 2.34
CA GLY A 85 -4.60 7.78 2.87
C GLY A 85 -4.92 6.29 3.08
N SER A 86 -4.01 5.38 2.73
CA SER A 86 -4.36 3.96 2.55
C SER A 86 -3.75 3.04 3.61
N LEU A 87 -2.54 3.32 4.07
CA LEU A 87 -1.78 2.39 4.92
C LEU A 87 -1.51 3.00 6.29
N MET A 88 -1.89 2.30 7.36
CA MET A 88 -1.49 2.60 8.73
C MET A 88 -0.31 1.71 9.14
N VAL A 89 0.70 2.31 9.77
CA VAL A 89 1.88 1.60 10.29
C VAL A 89 1.95 1.80 11.80
N CYS A 90 2.03 0.69 12.53
CA CYS A 90 2.06 0.67 13.99
C CYS A 90 3.35 -0.04 14.46
N PRO A 91 4.50 0.67 14.46
CA PRO A 91 5.77 0.10 14.89
C PRO A 91 5.77 -0.32 16.36
N VAL A 92 6.55 -1.35 16.68
CA VAL A 92 6.93 -1.67 18.07
C VAL A 92 7.95 -0.63 18.53
N MET A 93 7.59 0.15 19.57
CA MET A 93 8.41 1.24 20.12
C MET A 93 8.98 0.94 21.51
N VAL A 94 8.68 -0.23 22.06
CA VAL A 94 9.18 -0.71 23.34
C VAL A 94 10.27 -1.74 23.12
N GLN A 95 11.31 -1.70 23.95
CA GLN A 95 12.31 -2.76 23.98
C GLN A 95 11.78 -3.91 24.84
N ASP A 96 11.83 -5.12 24.30
CA ASP A 96 11.63 -6.35 25.06
C ASP A 96 12.81 -7.28 24.80
N ASP A 97 13.43 -7.74 25.88
CA ASP A 97 14.68 -8.51 25.85
C ASP A 97 14.41 -10.03 25.79
N THR A 98 13.15 -10.47 25.81
CA THR A 98 12.81 -11.91 25.89
C THR A 98 12.72 -12.63 24.55
N GLU A 99 13.05 -11.99 23.41
CA GLU A 99 12.91 -12.54 22.04
C GLU A 99 11.54 -13.20 21.76
N THR A 100 10.49 -12.77 22.47
CA THR A 100 9.12 -13.29 22.36
C THR A 100 8.20 -12.29 21.65
N SER A 101 7.01 -12.75 21.26
CA SER A 101 5.96 -11.85 20.80
C SER A 101 5.40 -11.03 21.96
N ILE A 102 5.17 -9.74 21.72
CA ILE A 102 4.64 -8.82 22.73
C ILE A 102 3.28 -8.26 22.33
N PRO A 103 2.40 -7.98 23.30
CA PRO A 103 1.14 -7.29 23.04
C PRO A 103 1.39 -5.79 22.77
N ILE A 104 0.92 -5.31 21.63
CA ILE A 104 0.91 -3.89 21.26
C ILE A 104 -0.54 -3.41 21.22
N SER A 105 -0.84 -2.35 21.97
CA SER A 105 -2.15 -1.71 21.90
C SER A 105 -2.16 -0.71 20.75
N ILE A 106 -3.02 -0.96 19.77
CA ILE A 106 -3.11 -0.16 18.53
C ILE A 106 -4.48 0.51 18.52
N TYR A 107 -4.53 1.82 18.26
CA TYR A 107 -5.78 2.53 18.06
C TYR A 107 -6.22 2.42 16.60
N PHE A 108 -7.47 2.05 16.35
CA PHE A 108 -8.08 2.00 15.04
C PHE A 108 -9.15 3.08 14.94
N PRO A 109 -8.89 4.18 14.20
CA PRO A 109 -9.90 5.20 13.91
C PRO A 109 -11.09 4.64 13.12
N SER A 110 -12.10 5.48 12.97
CA SER A 110 -13.29 5.23 12.15
C SER A 110 -12.96 4.58 10.80
N GLY A 111 -13.55 3.42 10.54
CA GLY A 111 -13.36 2.67 9.29
C GLY A 111 -13.24 1.17 9.51
N THR A 112 -12.96 0.47 8.42
CA THR A 112 -12.66 -0.96 8.40
C THR A 112 -11.20 -1.16 7.99
N TRP A 113 -10.49 -1.96 8.78
CA TRP A 113 -9.06 -2.15 8.68
C TRP A 113 -8.71 -3.60 8.40
N TYR A 114 -7.84 -3.80 7.42
CA TYR A 114 -7.37 -5.11 6.98
C TYR A 114 -5.89 -5.28 7.27
N ASP A 115 -5.46 -6.46 7.69
CA ASP A 115 -4.03 -6.76 7.78
C ASP A 115 -3.38 -6.63 6.40
N TYR A 116 -2.26 -5.91 6.32
CA TYR A 116 -1.58 -5.68 5.05
C TYR A 116 -1.06 -6.98 4.41
N TYR A 117 -0.62 -7.94 5.22
CA TYR A 117 0.02 -9.16 4.75
C TYR A 117 -1.00 -10.21 4.35
N THR A 118 -1.97 -10.50 5.23
CA THR A 118 -2.97 -11.54 4.99
C THR A 118 -4.16 -11.03 4.20
N GLY A 119 -4.49 -9.74 4.35
CA GLY A 119 -5.74 -9.15 3.84
C GLY A 119 -6.96 -9.49 4.69
N ASP A 120 -6.77 -10.14 5.84
CA ASP A 120 -7.85 -10.47 6.77
C ASP A 120 -8.39 -9.21 7.45
N TRP A 121 -9.67 -9.24 7.77
CA TRP A 121 -10.29 -8.20 8.57
C TRP A 121 -9.74 -8.22 10.00
N ILE A 122 -9.30 -7.07 10.49
CA ILE A 122 -8.73 -6.91 11.85
C ILE A 122 -9.66 -6.11 12.75
N HIS A 123 -10.23 -5.04 12.23
CA HIS A 123 -11.05 -4.13 13.02
C HIS A 123 -12.09 -3.43 12.13
N SER A 124 -13.27 -3.16 12.69
CA SER A 124 -14.22 -2.20 12.14
C SER A 124 -14.94 -1.52 13.29
N GLY A 125 -15.02 -0.19 13.26
CA GLY A 125 -15.62 0.55 14.35
C GLY A 125 -15.38 2.04 14.21
N ASP A 126 -15.72 2.77 15.27
CA ASP A 126 -15.58 4.23 15.35
C ASP A 126 -14.62 4.61 16.48
N GLY A 127 -13.36 4.19 16.36
CA GLY A 127 -12.28 4.63 17.25
C GLY A 127 -12.08 3.77 18.50
N GLU A 128 -11.45 2.60 18.36
CA GLU A 128 -11.18 1.66 19.48
C GLU A 128 -9.72 1.19 19.51
N ARG A 129 -9.22 0.84 20.71
CA ARG A 129 -7.93 0.15 20.85
C ARG A 129 -8.08 -1.35 20.77
N THR A 130 -7.28 -1.99 19.93
CA THR A 130 -7.17 -3.45 19.85
C THR A 130 -5.74 -3.87 20.18
N THR A 131 -5.60 -4.93 20.99
CA THR A 131 -4.29 -5.51 21.32
C THR A 131 -3.91 -6.52 20.25
N VAL A 132 -2.76 -6.31 19.60
CA VAL A 132 -2.19 -7.20 18.59
C VAL A 132 -0.90 -7.80 19.13
N THR A 133 -0.75 -9.11 19.03
CA THR A 133 0.47 -9.81 19.43
C THR A 133 1.49 -9.75 18.29
N THR A 134 2.61 -9.07 18.52
CA THR A 134 3.61 -8.79 17.49
C THR A 134 4.92 -9.49 17.80
N GLY A 135 5.38 -10.34 16.87
CA GLY A 135 6.69 -10.98 16.94
C GLY A 135 7.81 -10.08 16.43
N LEU A 136 9.06 -10.42 16.76
CA LEU A 136 10.26 -9.66 16.37
C LEU A 136 10.39 -9.41 14.86
N ASN A 137 9.89 -10.34 14.04
CA ASN A 137 9.96 -10.31 12.59
C ASN A 137 8.71 -9.71 11.92
N HIS A 138 7.78 -9.12 12.68
CA HIS A 138 6.51 -8.61 12.16
C HIS A 138 6.32 -7.13 12.49
N LEU A 139 5.88 -6.35 11.49
CA LEU A 139 5.57 -4.93 11.62
C LEU A 139 4.08 -4.79 11.35
N ASN A 140 3.31 -4.36 12.34
CA ASN A 140 1.87 -4.23 12.17
C ASN A 140 1.57 -3.15 11.12
N MET A 141 0.88 -3.54 10.05
CA MET A 141 0.48 -2.67 8.96
C MET A 141 -0.95 -2.99 8.57
N PHE A 142 -1.76 -1.95 8.36
CA PHE A 142 -3.18 -2.11 8.07
C PHE A 142 -3.62 -1.26 6.89
N ILE A 143 -4.51 -1.81 6.07
CA ILE A 143 -5.12 -1.15 4.92
C ILE A 143 -6.49 -0.63 5.35
N LEU A 144 -6.75 0.65 5.10
CA LEU A 144 -8.05 1.29 5.35
C LEU A 144 -9.03 0.98 4.20
N ASN A 145 -10.29 0.70 4.52
CA ASN A 145 -11.34 0.58 3.52
C ASN A 145 -11.58 1.91 2.75
N GLY A 146 -12.07 1.79 1.53
CA GLY A 146 -12.27 2.92 0.63
C GLY A 146 -10.99 3.62 0.17
N SER A 147 -9.83 3.01 0.44
CA SER A 147 -8.54 3.47 -0.05
C SER A 147 -8.05 2.57 -1.18
N VAL A 148 -7.35 3.17 -2.15
CA VAL A 148 -6.79 2.47 -3.31
C VAL A 148 -5.30 2.81 -3.39
N PHE A 149 -4.46 1.83 -3.62
CA PHE A 149 -3.02 2.03 -3.82
C PHE A 149 -2.44 0.96 -4.73
N THR A 150 -1.24 1.22 -5.25
CA THR A 150 -0.52 0.31 -6.12
C THR A 150 0.71 -0.26 -5.45
N THR A 151 1.07 -1.49 -5.81
CA THR A 151 2.35 -2.12 -5.46
C THR A 151 2.97 -2.78 -6.68
N GLN A 152 4.25 -3.10 -6.61
CA GLN A 152 4.98 -3.88 -7.62
C GLN A 152 5.73 -5.02 -6.94
N GLU A 153 6.06 -6.09 -7.66
CA GLU A 153 7.01 -7.06 -7.11
C GLU A 153 8.41 -6.41 -6.95
N PRO A 154 9.14 -6.66 -5.86
CA PRO A 154 10.40 -5.99 -5.60
C PRO A 154 11.53 -6.63 -6.42
N GLY A 155 12.26 -5.80 -7.17
CA GLY A 155 13.53 -6.18 -7.80
C GLY A 155 14.72 -5.99 -6.84
N SER A 156 15.95 -6.24 -7.32
CA SER A 156 17.16 -5.98 -6.53
C SER A 156 17.52 -4.47 -6.46
N SER A 157 16.91 -3.66 -7.32
CA SER A 157 17.04 -2.20 -7.36
C SER A 157 15.69 -1.53 -7.63
N ALA A 158 15.62 -0.19 -7.48
CA ALA A 158 14.40 0.56 -7.82
C ALA A 158 14.10 0.46 -9.33
N GLU A 159 15.14 0.50 -10.16
CA GLU A 159 15.06 0.35 -11.62
C GLU A 159 14.48 -1.01 -12.00
N GLN A 160 14.95 -2.10 -11.38
CA GLN A 160 14.38 -3.43 -11.64
C GLN A 160 12.95 -3.57 -11.12
N THR A 161 12.62 -2.92 -9.99
CA THR A 161 11.27 -2.94 -9.44
C THR A 161 10.27 -2.27 -10.39
N ARG A 162 10.66 -1.15 -11.01
CA ARG A 162 9.81 -0.40 -11.95
C ARG A 162 9.44 -1.20 -13.20
N LEU A 163 10.18 -2.24 -13.55
CA LEU A 163 9.89 -3.12 -14.68
C LEU A 163 8.78 -4.14 -14.40
N ASN A 164 8.45 -4.39 -13.13
CA ASN A 164 7.42 -5.35 -12.77
C ASN A 164 6.01 -4.75 -12.93
N SER A 165 5.03 -5.59 -13.24
CA SER A 165 3.64 -5.15 -13.34
C SER A 165 3.09 -4.67 -12.01
N TYR A 166 2.06 -3.83 -12.09
CA TYR A 166 1.39 -3.27 -10.93
C TYR A 166 0.29 -4.20 -10.42
N THR A 167 0.18 -4.26 -9.09
CA THR A 167 -1.00 -4.75 -8.37
C THR A 167 -1.76 -3.55 -7.81
N VAL A 168 -3.03 -3.41 -8.16
CA VAL A 168 -3.94 -2.43 -7.58
C VAL A 168 -4.69 -3.08 -6.42
N THR A 169 -4.70 -2.46 -5.25
CA THR A 169 -5.41 -2.97 -4.07
C THR A 169 -6.43 -1.96 -3.57
N VAL A 170 -7.63 -2.43 -3.23
CA VAL A 170 -8.69 -1.65 -2.59
C VAL A 170 -9.28 -2.40 -1.39
N GLY A 171 -9.57 -1.68 -0.30
CA GLY A 171 -10.32 -2.22 0.84
C GLY A 171 -11.82 -1.94 0.71
N PHE A 172 -12.66 -2.96 0.81
CA PHE A 172 -14.12 -2.82 0.97
C PHE A 172 -14.48 -2.79 2.46
N PRO A 173 -15.73 -2.55 2.88
CA PRO A 173 -16.81 -1.97 2.09
C PRO A 173 -16.45 -0.55 1.63
N ILE A 174 -17.01 -0.15 0.49
CA ILE A 174 -16.95 1.24 0.02
C ILE A 174 -18.36 1.85 0.03
N SER A 175 -18.50 3.07 0.53
CA SER A 175 -19.79 3.77 0.65
C SER A 175 -20.23 4.47 -0.64
N SER A 176 -19.26 4.76 -1.52
CA SER A 176 -19.42 5.41 -2.81
C SER A 176 -18.26 5.00 -3.72
N ASN A 177 -18.21 5.53 -4.93
CA ASN A 177 -17.09 5.28 -5.83
C ASN A 177 -15.79 5.77 -5.18
N VAL A 178 -14.78 4.91 -5.14
CA VAL A 178 -13.46 5.26 -4.61
C VAL A 178 -12.45 5.35 -5.74
N THR A 179 -11.58 6.34 -5.65
CA THR A 179 -10.59 6.63 -6.68
C THR A 179 -9.18 6.45 -6.12
N GLY A 180 -8.34 5.74 -6.85
CA GLY A 180 -6.90 5.69 -6.66
C GLY A 180 -6.16 6.28 -7.85
N TRP A 181 -4.89 6.60 -7.62
CA TRP A 181 -4.02 7.15 -8.63
C TRP A 181 -2.71 6.38 -8.68
N LEU A 182 -2.11 6.36 -9.87
CA LEU A 182 -0.72 5.97 -10.09
C LEU A 182 -0.08 7.04 -10.96
N TYR A 183 0.98 7.64 -10.44
CA TYR A 183 1.85 8.55 -11.17
C TYR A 183 3.07 7.81 -11.69
N VAL A 184 3.39 8.00 -12.97
CA VAL A 184 4.57 7.44 -13.62
C VAL A 184 5.25 8.50 -14.46
N ASP A 185 6.57 8.62 -14.35
CA ASP A 185 7.42 9.43 -15.22
C ASP A 185 8.71 8.67 -15.55
N ASP A 186 9.69 9.30 -16.19
CA ASP A 186 10.98 8.68 -16.51
C ASP A 186 11.96 8.51 -15.33
N GLY A 187 11.62 9.02 -14.14
CA GLY A 187 12.44 8.96 -12.93
C GLY A 187 13.73 9.80 -12.96
N LYS A 188 13.98 10.61 -14.00
CA LYS A 188 15.22 11.39 -14.18
C LYS A 188 15.12 12.81 -13.65
N GLY A 189 13.92 13.25 -13.29
CA GLY A 189 13.65 14.60 -12.78
C GLY A 189 13.65 15.67 -13.88
N GLY A 190 13.44 16.93 -13.50
CA GLY A 190 13.30 18.08 -14.39
C GLY A 190 12.05 18.90 -14.08
N ASP A 191 11.91 20.07 -14.70
CA ASP A 191 10.81 21.00 -14.39
C ASP A 191 9.44 20.50 -14.88
N LYS A 192 9.42 19.65 -15.91
CA LYS A 192 8.22 19.01 -16.50
C LYS A 192 8.60 17.66 -17.11
N PRO A 193 8.83 16.63 -16.29
CA PRO A 193 9.09 15.31 -16.85
C PRO A 193 7.85 14.86 -17.63
N ALA A 194 8.08 14.19 -18.75
CA ALA A 194 7.02 13.47 -19.42
C ALA A 194 6.41 12.49 -18.41
N GLN A 195 5.08 12.55 -18.23
CA GLN A 195 4.38 11.77 -17.23
C GLN A 195 3.10 11.10 -17.78
N ASP A 196 2.72 10.01 -17.11
CA ASP A 196 1.43 9.36 -17.19
C ASP A 196 0.74 9.45 -15.83
N LEU A 197 -0.57 9.71 -15.86
CA LEU A 197 -1.41 9.63 -14.68
C LEU A 197 -2.54 8.63 -14.93
N ILE A 198 -2.51 7.54 -14.18
CA ILE A 198 -3.50 6.46 -14.27
C ILE A 198 -4.48 6.61 -13.11
N ARG A 199 -5.78 6.61 -13.45
CA ARG A 199 -6.89 6.68 -12.52
C ARG A 199 -7.52 5.30 -12.39
N PHE A 200 -7.71 4.87 -11.15
CA PHE A 200 -8.43 3.64 -10.82
C PHE A 200 -9.74 4.03 -10.15
N VAL A 201 -10.87 3.57 -10.67
CA VAL A 201 -12.19 3.80 -10.10
C VAL A 201 -12.81 2.47 -9.72
N PHE A 202 -13.13 2.31 -8.44
CA PHE A 202 -13.91 1.18 -7.95
C PHE A 202 -15.31 1.65 -7.57
N THR A 203 -16.31 0.92 -8.04
CA THR A 203 -17.71 1.02 -7.63
C THR A 203 -18.09 -0.21 -6.82
N SER A 204 -19.37 -0.40 -6.51
CA SER A 204 -19.84 -1.59 -5.81
C SER A 204 -19.68 -2.89 -6.61
N ASP A 205 -19.60 -2.83 -7.95
CA ASP A 205 -19.56 -4.00 -8.85
C ASP A 205 -18.56 -3.88 -10.01
N THR A 206 -17.92 -2.72 -10.20
CA THR A 206 -16.99 -2.47 -11.31
C THR A 206 -15.65 -1.90 -10.88
N PHE A 207 -14.61 -2.26 -11.63
CA PHE A 207 -13.31 -1.61 -11.65
C PHE A 207 -13.10 -0.98 -13.03
N THR A 208 -12.56 0.24 -13.04
CA THR A 208 -12.15 0.92 -14.28
C THR A 208 -10.75 1.50 -14.08
N MET A 209 -9.88 1.24 -15.05
CA MET A 209 -8.57 1.86 -15.18
C MET A 209 -8.61 2.80 -16.37
N GLU A 210 -8.16 4.04 -16.16
CA GLU A 210 -8.14 5.06 -17.21
C GLU A 210 -6.82 5.84 -17.17
N ARG A 211 -6.21 6.05 -18.33
CA ARG A 211 -5.08 6.96 -18.49
C ARG A 211 -5.63 8.37 -18.74
N VAL A 212 -5.33 9.32 -17.87
CA VAL A 212 -6.00 10.63 -17.80
C VAL A 212 -5.15 11.79 -18.34
N ASN A 213 -3.83 11.69 -18.27
CA ASN A 213 -2.90 12.71 -18.81
C ASN A 213 -1.81 12.03 -19.64
N PHE A 214 -1.44 12.66 -20.76
CA PHE A 214 -0.65 12.05 -21.82
C PHE A 214 0.52 12.95 -22.21
N GLU A 215 1.67 12.77 -21.57
CA GLU A 215 2.94 13.34 -22.07
C GLU A 215 4.07 12.30 -22.17
N PHE A 216 3.86 11.09 -21.64
CA PHE A 216 4.83 10.00 -21.63
C PHE A 216 4.25 8.72 -22.22
N LEU A 217 4.71 8.25 -23.38
CA LEU A 217 4.30 6.93 -23.91
C LEU A 217 5.17 5.80 -23.34
N GLY A 218 5.47 5.87 -22.04
CA GLY A 218 6.39 4.96 -21.34
C GLY A 218 7.82 5.00 -21.87
N SER A 219 8.72 4.33 -21.15
CA SER A 219 10.06 3.99 -21.63
C SER A 219 10.27 2.50 -21.45
N LYS A 220 11.29 1.93 -22.10
CA LYS A 220 11.69 0.53 -21.89
C LYS A 220 12.09 0.21 -20.43
N ASP A 221 12.21 1.23 -19.60
CA ASP A 221 12.71 1.13 -18.23
C ASP A 221 11.58 1.08 -17.19
N ILE A 222 10.31 1.10 -17.61
CA ILE A 222 9.15 1.14 -16.71
C ILE A 222 8.01 0.30 -17.27
N SER A 223 7.35 -0.46 -16.40
CA SER A 223 6.14 -1.21 -16.74
C SER A 223 4.96 -0.29 -17.00
N THR A 224 4.09 -0.69 -17.91
CA THR A 224 2.81 -0.03 -18.20
C THR A 224 1.61 -0.93 -17.94
N VAL A 225 1.87 -2.04 -17.24
CA VAL A 225 0.93 -3.15 -17.12
C VAL A 225 0.39 -3.24 -15.71
N VAL A 226 -0.93 -3.15 -15.56
CA VAL A 226 -1.64 -3.65 -14.39
C VAL A 226 -1.99 -5.11 -14.63
N ASP A 227 -1.39 -6.00 -13.84
CA ASP A 227 -1.61 -7.45 -13.98
C ASP A 227 -2.56 -8.01 -12.93
N ARG A 228 -2.66 -7.34 -11.78
CA ARG A 228 -3.48 -7.81 -10.65
C ARG A 228 -4.36 -6.71 -10.08
N VAL A 229 -5.61 -7.05 -9.79
CA VAL A 229 -6.52 -6.26 -8.98
C VAL A 229 -6.94 -7.10 -7.78
N ARG A 230 -6.71 -6.58 -6.57
CA ARG A 230 -7.01 -7.25 -5.29
C ARG A 230 -8.04 -6.42 -4.50
N ILE A 231 -9.15 -7.04 -4.14
CA ILE A 231 -10.26 -6.43 -3.41
C ILE A 231 -10.38 -7.15 -2.06
N LEU A 232 -10.11 -6.43 -0.97
CA LEU A 232 -10.14 -6.97 0.39
C LEU A 232 -11.51 -6.76 1.02
N GLY A 233 -11.99 -7.72 1.81
CA GLY A 233 -13.25 -7.58 2.54
C GLY A 233 -14.49 -7.56 1.63
N PHE A 234 -14.41 -8.20 0.46
CA PHE A 234 -15.52 -8.28 -0.48
C PHE A 234 -16.56 -9.29 0.01
N GLU A 235 -17.77 -8.83 0.31
CA GLU A 235 -18.86 -9.71 0.76
C GLU A 235 -19.77 -10.09 -0.40
N LEU A 236 -19.66 -11.34 -0.84
CA LEU A 236 -20.62 -11.93 -1.76
C LEU A 236 -21.96 -12.18 -1.08
N LYS A 237 -23.01 -11.62 -1.68
CA LYS A 237 -24.40 -11.84 -1.28
C LYS A 237 -25.02 -12.94 -2.14
N ASN A 238 -25.96 -12.59 -3.00
CA ASN A 238 -26.70 -13.51 -3.88
C ASN A 238 -26.22 -13.46 -5.34
N GLU A 239 -24.98 -13.04 -5.54
CA GLU A 239 -24.44 -12.73 -6.86
C GLU A 239 -23.35 -13.75 -7.21
N GLN A 240 -23.06 -13.88 -8.51
CA GLN A 240 -21.91 -14.66 -8.96
C GLN A 240 -20.72 -13.74 -9.19
N VAL A 241 -19.53 -14.23 -8.87
CA VAL A 241 -18.28 -13.55 -9.23
C VAL A 241 -18.03 -13.75 -10.72
N SER A 242 -17.42 -12.76 -11.37
CA SER A 242 -16.96 -12.90 -12.75
C SER A 242 -16.02 -14.11 -12.91
N PRO A 243 -16.13 -14.88 -14.01
CA PRO A 243 -15.33 -16.11 -14.20
C PRO A 243 -13.82 -15.90 -14.16
N GLU A 244 -13.35 -14.69 -14.48
CA GLU A 244 -11.93 -14.33 -14.48
C GLU A 244 -11.39 -14.06 -13.06
N ALA A 245 -12.25 -14.01 -12.05
CA ALA A 245 -11.85 -13.70 -10.68
C ALA A 245 -11.77 -14.96 -9.80
N SER A 246 -10.81 -14.93 -8.87
CA SER A 246 -10.68 -15.87 -7.78
C SER A 246 -11.24 -15.25 -6.50
N TYR A 247 -12.14 -15.95 -5.81
CA TYR A 247 -12.69 -15.49 -4.53
C TYR A 247 -12.43 -16.50 -3.42
N ASN A 248 -11.87 -16.02 -2.31
CA ASN A 248 -11.72 -16.79 -1.09
C ASN A 248 -12.80 -16.38 -0.07
N PRO A 249 -13.78 -17.25 0.24
CA PRO A 249 -14.87 -16.92 1.16
C PRO A 249 -14.44 -16.79 2.62
N TYR A 250 -13.29 -17.35 3.00
CA TYR A 250 -12.80 -17.30 4.38
C TYR A 250 -12.12 -15.95 4.67
N THR A 251 -11.26 -15.50 3.76
CA THR A 251 -10.55 -14.23 3.88
C THR A 251 -11.36 -13.05 3.31
N LYS A 252 -12.44 -13.34 2.57
CA LYS A 252 -13.25 -12.36 1.82
C LYS A 252 -12.41 -11.56 0.82
N ILE A 253 -11.45 -12.22 0.18
CA ILE A 253 -10.57 -11.59 -0.80
C ILE A 253 -10.98 -12.03 -2.20
N LEU A 254 -11.19 -11.05 -3.06
CA LEU A 254 -11.50 -11.22 -4.48
C LEU A 254 -10.32 -10.70 -5.31
N GLU A 255 -9.80 -11.53 -6.22
CA GLU A 255 -8.63 -11.21 -7.03
C GLU A 255 -8.85 -11.49 -8.50
N PHE A 256 -8.38 -10.55 -9.33
CA PHE A 256 -8.14 -10.76 -10.75
C PHE A 256 -6.64 -10.83 -10.97
N ASN A 257 -6.18 -11.86 -11.68
CA ASN A 257 -4.78 -12.07 -12.00
C ASN A 257 -4.62 -12.19 -13.52
N GLN A 258 -3.40 -11.99 -14.03
CA GLN A 258 -3.10 -12.12 -15.46
C GLN A 258 -3.94 -11.19 -16.34
N LEU A 259 -4.29 -10.01 -15.83
CA LEU A 259 -5.12 -9.04 -16.55
C LEU A 259 -4.44 -8.48 -17.78
N ASN A 260 -3.11 -8.28 -17.72
CA ASN A 260 -2.32 -7.66 -18.76
C ASN A 260 -2.92 -6.34 -19.29
N PHE A 261 -3.44 -5.49 -18.39
CA PHE A 261 -4.00 -4.19 -18.75
C PHE A 261 -2.85 -3.21 -19.00
N ASP A 262 -2.54 -3.01 -20.28
CA ASP A 262 -1.44 -2.16 -20.74
C ASP A 262 -1.96 -0.82 -21.25
N TRP A 263 -1.69 0.26 -20.51
CA TRP A 263 -2.15 1.59 -20.89
C TRP A 263 -1.40 2.21 -22.09
N HIS A 264 -0.45 1.48 -22.70
CA HIS A 264 0.05 1.78 -24.05
C HIS A 264 -0.82 1.21 -25.16
N VAL A 265 -1.57 0.15 -24.88
CA VAL A 265 -2.43 -0.53 -25.86
C VAL A 265 -3.83 0.08 -25.87
N SER A 266 -4.38 0.39 -24.69
CA SER A 266 -5.68 1.05 -24.54
C SER A 266 -5.67 2.03 -23.38
N ASP A 267 -6.25 3.22 -23.58
CA ASP A 267 -6.35 4.23 -22.53
C ASP A 267 -7.36 3.86 -21.43
N VAL A 268 -8.27 2.92 -21.71
CA VAL A 268 -9.32 2.50 -20.77
C VAL A 268 -9.46 0.99 -20.73
N TYR A 269 -9.55 0.45 -19.52
CA TYR A 269 -9.94 -0.92 -19.25
C TYR A 269 -11.02 -0.94 -18.17
N SER A 270 -11.96 -1.89 -18.26
CA SER A 270 -12.97 -2.08 -17.22
C SER A 270 -13.28 -3.54 -17.00
N LEU A 271 -13.53 -3.88 -15.75
CA LEU A 271 -13.96 -5.20 -15.29
C LEU A 271 -15.23 -5.02 -14.48
N LYS A 272 -16.20 -5.88 -14.69
CA LYS A 272 -17.22 -6.16 -13.68
C LYS A 272 -16.69 -7.30 -12.82
N PHE A 273 -16.90 -7.23 -11.52
CA PHE A 273 -16.52 -8.31 -10.62
C PHE A 273 -17.70 -9.08 -10.04
N VAL A 274 -18.90 -8.55 -10.24
CA VAL A 274 -20.16 -9.17 -9.87
C VAL A 274 -21.06 -9.30 -11.09
N ILE A 275 -21.67 -10.47 -11.23
CA ILE A 275 -22.74 -10.75 -12.17
C ILE A 275 -24.03 -10.88 -11.37
N LYS A 276 -24.94 -9.92 -11.56
CA LYS A 276 -26.29 -9.99 -11.01
C LYS A 276 -27.08 -11.07 -11.77
N PRO A 277 -27.90 -11.86 -11.08
CA PRO A 277 -28.75 -12.88 -11.70
C PRO A 277 -29.77 -12.30 -12.69
#